data_AF-A0A6M1MN39-F1
#
_entry.id   AF-A0A6M1MN39-F1
#
_cell.length_a   1.000
_cell.length_b   1.000
_cell.length_c   1.000
_cell.angle_alpha   90.00
_cell.angle_beta   90.00
_cell.angle_gamma   90.00
#
_symmetry.space_group_name_H-M   'P 1'
#
loop_
_entity.id
_entity.type
_entity.pdbx_description
1 polymer ?
#
loop_
_entity_poly.entity_id
_entity_poly.type
_entity_poly.pdbx_seq_one_letter_code
_entity_poly.pdbx_strand_id
1 'polypeptide(L)' 'MANRPATVTETEIRRSVKGAVAGGIAIGRIEVDHITGKVIIFPMGAAPSAGVGPDPDELLRR' A
#
# COMPACT_ATOMS: atom_id res chain seq x y z
N MET A 1 23.86 1.52 -22.49
CA MET A 1 22.79 0.49 -22.44
C MET A 1 21.49 1.16 -22.84
N ALA A 2 20.99 0.92 -24.05
CA ALA A 2 19.69 1.38 -24.50
C ALA A 2 18.88 0.13 -24.88
N ASN A 3 17.65 -0.01 -24.38
CA ASN A 3 16.72 -1.13 -24.62
C ASN A 3 16.80 -2.38 -23.72
N ARG A 4 17.22 -2.26 -22.45
CA ARG A 4 16.85 -3.30 -21.46
C ARG A 4 15.42 -3.02 -20.98
N PRO A 5 14.46 -3.95 -21.12
CA PRO A 5 13.13 -3.76 -20.54
C PRO A 5 13.24 -3.60 -19.03
N ALA A 6 12.44 -2.68 -18.46
CA ALA A 6 12.39 -2.49 -17.02
C ALA A 6 11.93 -3.78 -16.35
N THR A 7 12.61 -4.17 -15.27
CA THR A 7 12.26 -5.36 -14.47
C THR A 7 10.84 -5.28 -13.90
N VAL A 8 10.36 -4.06 -13.65
CA VAL A 8 8.99 -3.77 -13.24
C VAL A 8 8.34 -2.93 -14.32
N THR A 9 7.17 -3.37 -14.76
CA THR A 9 6.37 -2.69 -15.77
C THR A 9 5.36 -1.73 -15.13
N GLU A 10 4.91 -0.75 -15.91
CA GLU A 10 3.85 0.16 -15.46
C GLU A 10 2.55 -0.59 -15.09
N THR A 11 2.23 -1.65 -15.85
CA THR A 11 1.05 -2.49 -15.61
C THR A 11 1.07 -3.11 -14.21
N GLU A 12 2.24 -3.58 -13.76
CA GLU A 12 2.40 -4.17 -12.43
C GLU A 12 2.26 -3.10 -11.34
N ILE A 13 2.84 -1.92 -11.55
CA ILE A 13 2.70 -0.80 -10.62
C ILE A 13 1.21 -0.42 -10.49
N ARG A 14 0.50 -0.25 -11.61
CA ARG A 14 -0.94 0.07 -11.61
C ARG A 14 -1.77 -0.99 -10.89
N ARG A 15 -1.48 -2.28 -11.09
CA ARG A 15 -2.17 -3.38 -10.42
C ARG A 15 -1.95 -3.33 -8.90
N SER A 16 -0.70 -3.15 -8.46
CA SER A 16 -0.35 -3.07 -7.03
C SER A 16 -0.98 -1.87 -6.34
N VAL A 17 -0.94 -0.70 -6.99
CA VAL A 17 -1.59 0.53 -6.51
C VAL A 17 -3.10 0.34 -6.37
N LYS A 18 -3.76 -0.26 -7.38
CA LYS A 18 -5.19 -0.52 -7.33
C LYS A 18 -5.57 -1.45 -6.18
N GLY A 19 -4.77 -2.48 -5.93
CA GLY A 19 -4.96 -3.38 -4.78
C GLY A 19 -4.83 -2.67 -3.43
N ALA A 20 -3.81 -1.81 -3.28
CA ALA A 20 -3.60 -1.04 -2.07
C ALA A 20 -4.78 -0.07 -1.79
N VAL A 21 -5.23 0.65 -2.82
CA VAL A 21 -6.38 1.57 -2.68
C VAL A 21 -7.67 0.80 -2.34
N ALA A 22 -7.90 -0.36 -2.97
CA ALA A 22 -9.04 -1.21 -2.63
C ALA A 22 -8.99 -1.73 -1.19
N GLY A 23 -7.80 -1.92 -0.63
CA GLY A 23 -7.56 -2.24 0.77
C GLY A 23 -7.64 -1.05 1.73
N GLY A 24 -8.08 0.13 1.27
CA GLY A 24 -8.21 1.33 2.11
C GLY A 24 -6.88 2.04 2.39
N ILE A 25 -5.80 1.69 1.69
CA ILE A 25 -4.49 2.31 1.86
C ILE A 25 -4.45 3.60 1.02
N ALA A 26 -4.46 4.75 1.69
CA ALA A 26 -4.13 6.02 1.04
C ALA A 26 -2.65 6.01 0.64
N ILE A 27 -2.32 6.18 -0.65
CA ILE A 27 -0.93 6.09 -1.13
C ILE A 27 -0.22 7.44 -0.95
N GLY A 28 0.91 7.45 -0.25
CA GLY A 28 1.74 8.63 -0.07
C GLY A 28 2.98 8.63 -0.95
N ARG A 29 3.71 7.50 -1.00
CA ARG A 29 4.94 7.35 -1.79
C ARG A 29 5.05 5.94 -2.34
N ILE A 30 5.57 5.80 -3.54
CA ILE A 30 5.87 4.51 -4.15
C ILE A 30 7.36 4.49 -4.49
N GLU A 31 8.06 3.45 -4.03
CA GLU A 31 9.45 3.20 -4.41
C GLU A 31 9.52 1.93 -5.25
N VAL A 32 10.29 1.99 -6.34
CA VAL A 32 10.51 0.86 -7.25
C VAL A 32 12.00 0.58 -7.35
N ASP A 33 12.39 -0.61 -6.91
CA ASP A 33 13.73 -1.13 -7.14
C ASP A 33 13.75 -1.89 -8.47
N HIS A 34 14.32 -1.27 -9.49
CA HIS A 34 14.44 -1.86 -10.82
C HIS A 34 15.53 -2.94 -10.94
N ILE A 35 16.40 -3.10 -9.94
CA ILE A 35 17.38 -4.18 -9.89
C ILE A 35 16.71 -5.47 -9.41
N THR A 36 15.94 -5.39 -8.31
CA THR A 36 15.32 -6.57 -7.67
C THR A 36 13.88 -6.82 -8.09
N GLY A 37 13.21 -5.85 -8.71
CA GLY A 37 11.80 -5.93 -9.06
C GLY A 37 10.85 -5.56 -7.91
N LYS A 38 11.37 -5.04 -6.79
CA LYS A 38 10.58 -4.75 -5.59
C LYS A 38 9.80 -3.45 -5.72
N VAL A 39 8.51 -3.49 -5.42
CA VAL A 39 7.64 -2.31 -5.33
C VAL A 39 7.20 -2.12 -3.88
N ILE A 40 7.49 -0.96 -3.30
CA ILE A 40 7.14 -0.62 -1.92
C ILE A 40 6.14 0.55 -1.95
N ILE A 41 4.98 0.34 -1.35
CA ILE A 41 3.93 1.37 -1.23
C ILE A 41 3.93 1.86 0.21
N PHE A 42 4.23 3.14 0.40
CA PHE A 42 4.15 3.81 1.69
C PHE A 42 2.79 4.51 1.80
N PRO A 43 2.02 4.25 2.86
CA PRO A 43 0.77 4.94 3.10
C PRO A 43 1.01 6.44 3.34
N MET A 44 0.06 7.27 2.92
CA MET A 44 0.04 8.70 3.20
C MET A 44 -0.25 8.89 4.67
N GLY A 45 0.76 9.31 5.44
CA GLY A 45 0.69 9.58 6.88
C GLY A 45 0.07 8.44 7.66
N ALA A 46 0.87 7.42 8.04
CA ALA A 46 0.51 6.28 8.89
C ALA A 46 -0.97 6.26 9.31
N ALA A 47 -1.84 5.75 8.43
CA ALA A 47 -3.27 5.79 8.67
C ALA A 47 -3.55 5.04 9.99
N PRO A 48 -4.19 5.68 10.99
CA PRO A 48 -4.62 4.96 12.17
C PRO A 48 -5.59 3.88 11.70
N SER A 49 -5.39 2.68 12.22
CA SER A 49 -6.19 1.48 11.99
C SER A 49 -7.67 1.82 11.83
N ALA A 50 -8.16 1.86 10.59
CA ALA A 50 -9.58 1.90 10.31
C ALA A 50 -10.14 0.51 10.63
N GLY A 51 -10.35 0.21 11.91
CA GLY A 51 -10.88 -1.10 12.32
C GLY A 51 -10.64 -1.54 13.76
N VAL A 52 -10.55 -0.63 14.74
CA VAL A 52 -10.77 -1.03 16.14
C VAL A 52 -12.15 -0.49 16.51
N GLY A 53 -13.15 -1.37 16.53
CA GLY A 53 -14.46 -1.05 17.12
C GLY A 53 -14.30 -0.66 18.58
N PRO A 54 -15.35 -0.13 19.24
CA PRO A 54 -15.28 0.21 20.66
C PRO A 54 -14.79 -0.99 21.46
N ASP A 55 -13.96 -0.73 22.48
CA ASP A 55 -13.45 -1.76 23.37
C ASP A 55 -14.64 -2.56 23.95
N PRO A 56 -14.70 -3.90 23.78
CA PRO A 56 -15.80 -4.70 24.31
C PRO A 56 -16.00 -4.49 25.81
N ASP A 57 -14.96 -4.14 26.56
CA ASP A 57 -15.06 -3.83 27.99
C ASP A 57 -15.79 -2.50 28.27
N GLU A 58 -15.75 -1.54 27.34
CA GLU A 58 -16.55 -0.30 27.43
C GLU A 58 -18.04 -0.55 27.18
N LEU A 59 -18.38 -1.55 26.36
CA LEU A 59 -19.77 -1.91 26.05
C LEU A 59 -20.49 -2.61 27.22
N LEU A 60 -19.75 -3.25 28.11
CA LEU A 60 -20.27 -4.04 29.23
C LEU A 60 -20.48 -3.23 30.52
N ARG A 61 -20.08 -1.95 30.57
CA ARG A 61 -20.24 -1.08 31.77
C ARG A 61 -21.62 -0.43 31.91
N ARG A 62 -22.70 -1.06 31.43
CA ARG A 62 -24.08 -0.57 31.64
C ARG A 62 -24.66 -1.00 32.98
#